data_AF-A0A7C5GD49-F1
#
_entry.id   AF-A0A7C5GD49-F1
#
_cell.length_a   1.000
_cell.length_b   1.000
_cell.length_c   1.000
_cell.angle_alpha   90.00
_cell.angle_beta   90.00
_cell.angle_gamma   90.00
#
_symmetry.space_group_name_H-M   'P 1'
#
loop_
_entity.id
_entity.type
_entity.pdbx_description
1 polymer ?
#
loop_
_entity_poly.entity_id
_entity_poly.type
_entity_poly.pdbx_seq_one_letter_code
_entity_poly.pdbx_strand_id
1 'polypeptide(L)'
;MFDIGMTELLLIGIVALIVVGPKDLPGLFRTLGRFTAKARSLGREFTRAMNEAADETGVRDVAADLKKATSAKAMGLDALKDAADKFEQWDPSAHPAAKHGKDVLESAKEGAA
;
A
#
# COMPACT_ATOMS: atom_id res chain seq x y z
N MET A 1 1.47 -9.01 6.75
CA MET A 1 0.50 -9.43 5.70
C MET A 1 1.09 -9.55 4.29
N PHE A 2 2.42 -9.73 4.15
CA PHE A 2 3.05 -10.30 2.96
C PHE A 2 4.17 -11.21 3.44
N ASP A 3 3.80 -12.38 3.92
CA ASP A 3 4.75 -13.45 4.27
C ASP A 3 5.14 -14.16 2.97
N ILE A 4 5.82 -13.45 2.06
CA ILE A 4 6.39 -14.07 0.87
C ILE A 4 7.71 -14.69 1.30
N GLY A 5 7.63 -15.89 1.86
CA GLY A 5 8.77 -16.71 2.17
C GLY A 5 9.31 -17.42 0.92
N MET A 6 10.41 -18.16 1.13
CA MET A 6 10.97 -19.04 0.09
C MET A 6 9.95 -20.06 -0.41
N THR A 7 9.06 -20.52 0.47
CA THR A 7 8.02 -21.51 0.17
C THR A 7 6.93 -20.92 -0.74
N GLU A 8 6.43 -19.72 -0.44
CA GLU A 8 5.42 -19.03 -1.26
C GLU A 8 5.99 -18.67 -2.63
N LEU A 9 7.26 -18.24 -2.70
CA LEU A 9 7.92 -17.94 -3.97
C LEU A 9 8.05 -19.19 -4.84
N LEU A 10 8.32 -20.35 -4.23
CA LEU A 10 8.37 -21.63 -4.91
C LEU A 10 6.98 -22.07 -5.40
N LEU A 11 5.93 -21.88 -4.59
CA LEU A 11 4.54 -22.15 -4.99
C LEU A 11 4.13 -21.30 -6.20
N ILE A 12 4.40 -19.99 -6.16
CA ILE A 12 4.14 -19.08 -7.27
C ILE A 12 4.94 -19.49 -8.50
N GLY A 13 6.20 -19.90 -8.33
CA GLY A 13 7.04 -20.45 -9.39
C GLY A 13 6.41 -21.67 -10.07
N ILE A 14 5.91 -22.64 -9.29
CA ILE A 14 5.21 -23.82 -9.82
C ILE A 14 3.96 -23.42 -10.58
N VAL A 15 3.12 -22.55 -10.01
CA VAL A 15 1.89 -22.07 -10.68
C VAL A 15 2.24 -21.35 -11.99
N ALA A 16 3.26 -20.50 -12.00
CA ALA A 16 3.73 -19.82 -13.20
C ALA A 16 4.22 -20.80 -14.28
N LEU A 17 4.93 -21.87 -13.88
CA LEU A 17 5.37 -22.93 -14.80
C LEU A 17 4.18 -23.68 -15.43
N ILE A 18 3.10 -23.90 -14.69
CA ILE A 18 1.90 -24.56 -15.22
C ILE A 18 1.13 -23.64 -16.17
N VAL A 19 0.93 -22.38 -15.78
CA VAL A 19 0.10 -21.43 -16.54
C VAL A 19 0.80 -20.94 -17.81
N VAL A 20 2.07 -20.56 -17.69
CA VAL A 20 2.86 -19.99 -18.80
C VAL A 20 3.59 -21.09 -19.57
N GLY A 21 4.01 -22.15 -18.88
CA GLY A 21 4.87 -23.20 -19.44
C GLY A 21 6.35 -23.01 -19.08
N PRO A 22 7.09 -24.10 -18.81
CA PRO A 22 8.50 -24.05 -18.40
C PRO A 22 9.44 -23.55 -19.51
N LYS A 23 9.05 -23.67 -20.77
CA LYS A 23 9.84 -23.23 -21.93
C LYS A 23 9.63 -21.75 -22.24
N ASP A 24 8.44 -21.22 -21.93
CA ASP A 24 8.05 -19.86 -22.29
C ASP A 24 8.41 -18.83 -21.21
N LEU A 25 8.43 -19.23 -19.94
CA LEU A 25 8.92 -18.41 -18.81
C LEU A 25 10.31 -17.78 -19.05
N PRO A 26 11.36 -18.54 -19.43
CA PRO A 26 12.68 -17.94 -19.68
C PRO A 26 12.69 -17.01 -20.90
N GLY A 27 11.80 -17.20 -21.87
CA GLY A 27 11.58 -16.26 -22.96
C GLY A 27 10.93 -14.96 -22.47
N LEU A 28 9.87 -15.08 -21.67
CA LEU A 28 9.14 -13.96 -21.09
C LEU A 28 10.03 -13.07 -20.21
N PHE A 29 10.86 -13.67 -19.35
CA PHE A 29 11.84 -12.92 -18.55
C PHE A 29 12.87 -12.18 -19.40
N ARG A 30 13.33 -12.76 -20.51
CA ARG A 30 14.25 -12.08 -21.43
C ARG A 30 13.57 -10.89 -22.10
N THR A 31 12.32 -11.01 -22.49
CA THR A 31 11.55 -9.91 -23.12
C THR A 31 11.28 -8.79 -22.13
N LEU A 32 10.76 -9.12 -20.94
CA LEU A 32 10.56 -8.18 -19.83
C LEU A 32 11.88 -7.51 -19.41
N GLY A 33 12.96 -8.28 -19.35
CA GLY A 33 14.30 -7.80 -19.01
C GLY A 33 14.80 -6.77 -20.02
N ARG A 34 14.67 -7.03 -21.32
CA ARG A 34 15.04 -6.07 -22.38
C ARG A 34 14.19 -4.80 -22.33
N PHE A 35 12.88 -4.94 -22.11
CA PHE A 35 11.98 -3.80 -21.98
C PHE A 35 12.36 -2.92 -20.79
N THR A 36 12.55 -3.54 -19.62
CA THR A 36 12.96 -2.86 -18.38
C THR A 36 14.35 -2.23 -18.53
N ALA A 37 15.29 -2.90 -19.18
CA ALA A 37 16.63 -2.37 -19.44
C ALA A 37 16.58 -1.12 -20.33
N LYS A 38 15.74 -1.12 -21.38
CA LYS A 38 15.52 0.03 -22.25
C LYS A 38 14.82 1.18 -21.52
N ALA A 39 13.76 0.88 -20.76
CA ALA A 39 13.11 1.88 -19.91
C ALA A 39 14.10 2.48 -18.90
N ARG A 40 14.98 1.66 -18.32
CA ARG A 40 16.01 2.13 -17.39
C ARG A 40 17.12 2.93 -18.08
N SER A 41 17.47 2.64 -19.33
CA SER A 41 18.44 3.46 -20.08
C SER A 41 17.86 4.83 -20.40
N LEU A 42 16.63 4.85 -20.90
CA LEU A 42 15.87 6.07 -21.15
C LEU A 42 15.76 6.91 -19.87
N GLY A 43 15.35 6.30 -18.75
CA GLY A 43 15.28 7.00 -17.46
C GLY A 43 16.60 7.66 -17.05
N ARG A 44 17.76 7.00 -17.29
CA ARG A 44 19.08 7.61 -17.01
C ARG A 44 19.38 8.79 -17.93
N GLU A 45 19.03 8.70 -19.19
CA GLU A 45 19.20 9.77 -20.17
C GLU A 45 18.30 10.97 -19.84
N PHE A 46 17.04 10.72 -19.48
CA PHE A 46 16.12 11.75 -18.99
C PHE A 46 16.62 12.41 -17.71
N THR A 47 17.11 11.65 -16.73
CA THR A 47 17.68 12.24 -15.50
C THR A 47 18.89 13.11 -15.82
N ARG A 48 19.78 12.68 -16.73
CA ARG A 48 20.94 13.49 -17.13
C ARG A 48 20.52 14.77 -17.85
N ALA A 49 19.64 14.67 -18.84
CA ALA A 49 19.13 15.83 -19.58
C ALA A 49 18.34 16.79 -18.67
N MET A 50 17.57 16.27 -17.71
CA MET A 50 16.85 17.09 -16.73
C MET A 50 17.80 17.75 -15.73
N ASN A 51 18.88 17.09 -15.30
CA ASN A 51 19.88 17.72 -14.44
C ASN A 51 20.62 18.84 -15.17
N GLU A 52 21.02 18.61 -16.43
CA GLU A 52 21.65 19.63 -17.28
C GLU A 52 20.71 20.83 -17.52
N ALA A 53 19.44 20.56 -17.87
CA ALA A 53 18.44 21.60 -18.08
C ALA A 53 18.02 22.32 -16.79
N ALA A 54 18.08 21.65 -15.63
CA ALA A 54 17.78 22.23 -14.32
C ALA A 54 18.87 23.18 -13.81
N ASP A 55 20.11 23.01 -14.29
CA ASP A 55 21.22 23.92 -14.00
C ASP A 55 21.15 25.19 -14.87
N GLU A 56 20.45 25.16 -16.02
CA GLU A 56 20.28 26.31 -16.92
C GLU A 56 18.88 26.99 -16.88
N THR A 57 17.82 26.29 -16.44
CA THR A 57 16.43 26.81 -16.35
C THR A 57 15.73 26.23 -15.11
N GLY A 58 14.69 26.91 -14.57
CA GLY A 58 14.01 26.61 -13.29
C GLY A 58 13.26 25.27 -13.15
N VAL A 59 13.76 24.19 -13.76
CA VAL A 59 13.20 22.83 -13.74
C VAL A 59 13.24 22.21 -12.33
N ARG A 60 14.11 22.70 -11.43
CA ARG A 60 14.07 22.34 -9.99
C ARG A 60 12.72 22.66 -9.35
N ASP A 61 12.09 23.76 -9.73
CA ASP A 61 10.79 24.16 -9.18
C ASP A 61 9.69 23.24 -9.72
N VAL A 62 9.72 22.90 -11.01
CA VAL A 62 8.79 21.92 -11.61
C VAL A 62 8.95 20.53 -11.01
N ALA A 63 10.18 20.08 -10.75
CA ALA A 63 10.45 18.82 -10.07
C ALA A 63 9.96 18.84 -8.62
N ALA A 64 10.11 19.97 -7.90
CA ALA A 64 9.60 20.16 -6.56
C ALA A 64 8.05 20.17 -6.52
N ASP A 65 7.41 20.81 -7.49
CA ASP A 65 5.96 20.84 -7.63
C ASP A 65 5.40 19.49 -8.05
N LEU A 66 6.07 18.76 -8.94
CA LEU A 66 5.70 17.39 -9.29
C LEU A 66 5.92 16.44 -8.10
N LYS A 67 6.93 16.68 -7.27
CA LYS A 67 7.16 15.96 -6.01
C LYS A 67 6.09 16.26 -4.97
N LYS A 68 5.59 17.50 -4.89
CA LYS A 68 4.43 17.89 -4.06
C LYS A 68 3.11 17.32 -4.61
N ALA A 69 2.95 17.29 -5.93
CA ALA A 69 1.77 16.72 -6.58
C ALA A 69 1.74 15.19 -6.46
N THR A 70 2.88 14.52 -6.58
CA THR A 70 3.01 13.09 -6.30
C THR A 70 2.95 12.81 -4.81
N SER A 71 3.32 13.75 -3.94
CA SER A 71 2.97 13.69 -2.52
C SER A 71 1.49 13.97 -2.25
N ALA A 72 0.65 14.34 -3.23
CA ALA A 72 -0.80 14.20 -3.06
C ALA A 72 -1.20 12.71 -2.99
N LYS A 73 -0.40 11.81 -3.57
CA LYS A 73 -0.47 10.37 -3.27
C LYS A 73 -0.01 10.06 -1.84
N ALA A 74 0.97 10.81 -1.31
CA ALA A 74 1.36 10.71 0.10
C ALA A 74 0.23 11.24 1.02
N MET A 75 -0.43 12.35 0.69
CA MET A 75 -1.63 12.81 1.38
C MET A 75 -2.78 11.79 1.27
N GLY A 76 -2.92 11.12 0.12
CA GLY A 76 -3.89 10.03 -0.04
C GLY A 76 -3.54 8.78 0.78
N LEU A 77 -2.25 8.45 0.92
CA LEU A 77 -1.75 7.38 1.78
C LEU A 77 -1.89 7.72 3.27
N ASP A 78 -1.64 8.97 3.65
CA ASP A 78 -1.83 9.49 5.01
C ASP A 78 -3.32 9.52 5.36
N ALA A 79 -4.18 9.95 4.45
CA ALA A 79 -5.64 9.90 4.63
C ALA A 79 -6.17 8.46 4.71
N LEU A 80 -5.62 7.53 3.90
CA LEU A 80 -5.94 6.11 4.01
C LEU A 80 -5.47 5.52 5.34
N LYS A 81 -4.28 5.92 5.81
CA LYS A 81 -3.69 5.46 7.06
C LYS A 81 -4.46 6.01 8.26
N ASP A 82 -4.83 7.29 8.24
CA ASP A 82 -5.66 7.91 9.28
C ASP A 82 -7.08 7.29 9.31
N ALA A 83 -7.64 6.95 8.15
CA ALA A 83 -8.89 6.20 8.07
C ALA A 83 -8.75 4.76 8.58
N ALA A 84 -7.65 4.08 8.28
CA ALA A 84 -7.36 2.73 8.79
C ALA A 84 -7.15 2.74 10.31
N ASP A 85 -6.39 3.70 10.84
CA ASP A 85 -6.14 3.86 12.28
C ASP A 85 -7.44 4.16 13.03
N LYS A 86 -8.36 4.96 12.45
CA LYS A 86 -9.71 5.20 13.01
C LYS A 86 -10.61 3.97 12.96
N PHE A 87 -10.47 3.14 11.93
CA PHE A 87 -11.23 1.89 11.80
C PHE A 87 -10.71 0.81 12.75
N GLU A 88 -9.40 0.76 12.99
CA GLU A 88 -8.77 -0.17 13.95
C GLU A 88 -9.09 0.21 15.41
N GLN A 89 -9.24 1.50 15.70
CA GLN A 89 -9.71 2.00 17.00
C GLN A 89 -11.23 1.85 17.21
N TRP A 90 -11.98 1.54 16.15
CA TRP A 90 -13.40 1.23 16.26
C TRP A 90 -13.56 -0.21 16.75
N ASP A 91 -13.66 -0.36 18.07
CA ASP A 91 -14.03 -1.62 18.74
C ASP A 91 -15.56 -1.80 18.67
N PRO A 92 -16.09 -2.73 17.85
CA PRO A 92 -17.53 -3.03 17.82
C PRO A 92 -18.04 -3.68 19.13
N SER A 93 -17.17 -3.91 20.11
CA SER A 93 -17.49 -4.46 21.43
C SER A 93 -17.67 -3.38 22.51
N ALA A 94 -17.37 -2.11 22.22
CA ALA A 94 -17.52 -1.01 23.17
C ALA A 94 -18.94 -0.39 23.16
N HIS A 95 -19.96 -1.14 22.73
CA HIS A 95 -21.34 -0.77 22.96
C HIS A 95 -21.64 -0.95 24.47
N PRO A 96 -22.18 0.05 25.18
CA PRO A 96 -22.54 -0.09 26.59
C PRO A 96 -23.85 -0.87 26.72
N ALA A 97 -23.93 -2.07 26.15
CA ALA A 97 -25.06 -2.98 26.26
C ALA A 97 -25.05 -3.80 27.58
N ALA A 98 -24.42 -3.28 28.63
CA ALA A 98 -24.27 -4.00 29.90
C ALA A 98 -24.46 -3.12 31.15
N LYS A 99 -25.02 -1.91 31.01
CA LYS A 99 -25.30 -1.05 32.18
C LYS A 99 -26.78 -0.89 32.53
N HIS A 100 -27.72 -1.30 31.69
CA HIS A 100 -29.15 -1.11 31.99
C HIS A 100 -29.81 -2.27 32.78
N GLY A 101 -29.09 -3.37 33.00
CA GLY A 101 -29.65 -4.55 33.70
C GLY A 101 -29.41 -4.59 35.21
N LYS A 102 -28.47 -3.80 35.74
CA LYS A 102 -28.09 -3.83 37.16
C LYS A 102 -28.91 -2.85 37.99
N ASP A 103 -29.19 -1.69 37.42
CA ASP A 103 -29.92 -0.60 38.08
C ASP A 103 -31.38 -1.00 38.36
N VAL A 104 -32.01 -1.74 37.44
CA VAL A 104 -33.39 -2.22 37.57
C VAL A 104 -33.52 -3.35 38.61
N LEU A 105 -32.48 -4.16 38.80
CA LEU A 105 -32.48 -5.24 39.80
C LEU A 105 -32.32 -4.71 41.24
N GLU A 106 -31.66 -3.56 41.41
CA GLU A 106 -31.46 -2.95 42.72
C GLU A 106 -32.72 -2.21 43.18
N SER A 107 -33.39 -1.49 42.28
CA SER A 107 -34.68 -0.83 42.57
C SER A 107 -35.83 -1.81 42.84
N ALA A 108 -35.77 -3.01 42.27
CA ALA A 108 -36.74 -4.07 42.56
C ALA A 108 -36.53 -4.71 43.94
N LYS A 109 -35.33 -4.58 44.52
CA LYS A 109 -34.98 -5.18 45.81
C LYS A 109 -35.26 -4.25 47.00
N GLU A 110 -35.25 -2.94 46.81
CA GLU A 110 -35.66 -1.95 47.83
C GLU A 110 -37.18 -1.76 47.93
N GLY A 111 -37.96 -2.16 46.93
CA GLY A 111 -39.43 -2.08 46.95
C GLY A 111 -40.15 -3.24 47.66
N ALA A 112 -39.41 -4.21 48.21
CA ALA A 112 -39.97 -5.44 48.78
C ALA A 112 -39.50 -5.76 50.22
N ALA A 113 -38.96 -4.78 50.95
CA ALA A 113 -38.62 -4.90 52.36
C ALA A 113 -39.07 -3.68 53.17
#